data_AF-A0A017SYE9-F1
#
_entry.id   AF-A0A017SYE9-F1
#
_cell.length_a   1.000
_cell.length_b   1.000
_cell.length_c   1.000
_cell.angle_alpha   90.00
_cell.angle_beta   90.00
_cell.angle_gamma   90.00
#
_symmetry.space_group_name_H-M   'P 1'
#
loop_
_entity.id
_entity.type
_entity.pdbx_description
1 polymer ?
#
loop_
_entity_poly.entity_id
_entity_poly.type
_entity_poly.pdbx_seq_one_letter_code
_entity_poly.pdbx_strand_id
1 'polypeptide(L)'
;MYVGGIAFTAVPCTVREDGAPMRKSFDRQRPLTQPWLNHPQAKQLGHIAQVLDALPEAAELVLKDLVGAGVDPHTGRQGMSAEQVLRVLVLKQMQDFSYEELEFHLADSATYRAFCGLGVADAGPSKSTLQRNIKAVSEQTLEEDAPRCTYSAGHLAQGAGR
;
A
#
# COMPACT_ATOMS: atom_id res chain seq x y z
N MET A 1 -8.90 50.23 -17.23
CA MET A 1 -9.14 48.97 -17.96
C MET A 1 -7.80 48.51 -18.53
N TYR A 2 -7.22 47.45 -17.98
CA TYR A 2 -6.29 46.54 -18.68
C TYR A 2 -6.14 45.33 -17.76
N VAL A 3 -6.91 44.29 -18.04
CA VAL A 3 -6.83 42.98 -17.37
C VAL A 3 -5.65 42.24 -17.98
N GLY A 4 -4.52 42.21 -17.25
CA GLY A 4 -3.35 41.42 -17.60
C GLY A 4 -3.64 39.94 -17.34
N GLY A 5 -3.86 39.18 -18.40
CA GLY A 5 -4.00 37.72 -18.34
C GLY A 5 -2.65 37.09 -18.01
N ILE A 6 -2.56 36.48 -16.83
CA ILE A 6 -1.45 35.62 -16.44
C ILE A 6 -1.64 34.30 -17.21
N ALA A 7 -0.85 34.10 -18.26
CA ALA A 7 -0.76 32.83 -18.94
C ALA A 7 -0.11 31.82 -17.97
N PHE A 8 -0.93 31.00 -17.32
CA PHE A 8 -0.48 29.79 -16.64
C PHE A 8 -0.01 28.82 -17.73
N THR A 9 1.27 28.90 -18.10
CA THR A 9 1.88 27.87 -18.93
C THR A 9 1.85 26.57 -18.13
N ALA A 10 1.07 25.60 -18.60
CA ALA A 10 1.07 24.26 -18.06
C ALA A 10 2.52 23.74 -18.11
N VAL A 11 3.13 23.59 -16.93
CA VAL A 11 4.43 22.92 -16.81
C VAL A 11 4.20 21.48 -17.27
N PRO A 12 4.88 21.02 -18.32
CA PRO A 12 4.74 19.64 -18.75
C PRO A 12 5.25 18.72 -17.62
N CYS A 13 4.44 17.74 -17.23
CA CYS A 13 4.79 16.68 -16.28
C CYS A 13 5.81 15.72 -16.90
N THR A 14 6.97 16.21 -17.31
CA THR A 14 8.04 15.38 -17.86
C THR A 14 8.99 15.01 -16.75
N VAL A 15 9.05 13.71 -16.47
CA VAL A 15 10.15 12.89 -15.92
C VAL A 15 11.08 13.60 -14.93
N ARG A 16 11.16 13.08 -13.69
CA ARG A 16 12.13 13.54 -12.70
C ARG A 16 13.55 13.51 -13.30
N GLU A 17 14.33 14.58 -13.14
CA GLU A 17 15.70 14.73 -13.66
C GLU A 17 16.68 13.64 -13.16
N ASP A 18 16.29 12.88 -12.14
CA ASP A 18 17.07 11.80 -11.52
C ASP A 18 16.91 10.43 -12.22
N GLY A 19 16.03 10.32 -13.23
CA GLY A 19 15.74 9.05 -13.91
C GLY A 19 15.04 8.00 -13.03
N ALA A 20 14.62 8.39 -11.82
CA ALA A 20 13.91 7.47 -10.92
C ALA A 20 12.49 7.21 -11.46
N PRO A 21 11.97 5.98 -11.32
CA PRO A 21 10.58 5.71 -11.67
C PRO A 21 9.67 6.59 -10.83
N MET A 22 8.64 7.12 -11.46
CA MET A 22 7.67 8.01 -10.87
C MET A 22 6.80 7.31 -9.82
N ARG A 23 6.64 5.99 -9.93
CA ARG A 23 6.09 5.11 -8.88
C ARG A 23 7.23 4.40 -8.15
N LYS A 24 7.16 4.36 -6.82
CA LYS A 24 8.20 3.79 -5.95
C LYS A 24 7.71 2.53 -5.24
N SER A 25 8.63 1.63 -4.90
CA SER A 25 8.36 0.49 -4.01
C SER A 25 8.10 0.98 -2.59
N PHE A 26 9.06 1.73 -2.04
CA PHE A 26 9.04 2.31 -0.70
C PHE A 26 9.38 3.80 -0.74
N ASP A 27 8.85 4.57 0.20
CA ASP A 27 9.33 5.92 0.43
C ASP A 27 10.54 5.90 1.36
N ARG A 28 11.66 6.44 0.88
CA ARG A 28 12.92 6.55 1.64
C ARG A 28 12.73 7.25 3.00
N GLN A 29 11.81 8.19 3.05
CA GLN A 29 11.29 8.78 4.27
C GLN A 29 9.79 8.50 4.30
N ARG A 30 9.33 7.73 5.28
CA ARG A 30 7.90 7.47 5.45
C ARG A 30 7.15 8.78 5.74
N PRO A 31 5.92 8.94 5.21
CA PRO A 31 5.05 10.04 5.59
C PRO A 31 4.87 10.09 7.10
N LEU A 32 4.70 11.29 7.64
CA LEU A 32 4.31 11.46 9.03
C LEU A 32 2.88 10.91 9.19
N THR A 33 2.74 9.82 9.93
CA THR A 33 1.46 9.17 10.21
C THR A 33 0.94 9.53 11.60
N GLN A 34 -0.35 9.24 11.83
CA GLN A 34 -0.95 9.39 13.15
C GLN A 34 -0.31 8.43 14.17
N PRO A 35 -0.23 8.80 15.45
CA PRO A 35 0.26 7.91 16.49
C PRO A 35 -0.69 6.71 16.67
N TRP A 36 -0.11 5.57 17.04
CA TRP A 36 -0.87 4.37 17.34
C TRP A 36 -1.74 4.57 18.59
N LEU A 37 -3.00 4.16 18.51
CA LEU A 37 -3.89 4.13 19.67
C LEU A 37 -3.48 2.99 20.62
N ASN A 38 -3.66 3.20 21.93
CA ASN A 38 -3.53 2.12 22.92
C ASN A 38 -4.79 1.23 22.92
N HIS A 39 -5.01 0.52 21.81
CA HIS A 39 -6.13 -0.38 21.60
C HIS A 39 -5.63 -1.75 21.09
N PRO A 40 -6.21 -2.89 21.50
CA PRO A 40 -5.76 -4.21 21.05
C PRO A 40 -5.68 -4.35 19.53
N GLN A 41 -6.66 -3.83 18.80
CA GLN A 41 -6.67 -3.86 17.33
C GLN A 41 -5.53 -3.02 16.73
N ALA A 42 -5.23 -1.86 17.30
CA ALA A 42 -4.13 -1.01 16.85
C ALA A 42 -2.77 -1.70 17.09
N LYS A 43 -2.61 -2.43 18.20
CA LYS A 43 -1.43 -3.26 18.47
C LYS A 43 -1.29 -4.40 17.47
N GLN A 44 -2.39 -5.10 17.15
CA GLN A 44 -2.40 -6.15 16.12
C GLN A 44 -1.94 -5.60 14.76
N LEU A 45 -2.51 -4.47 14.33
CA LEU A 45 -2.11 -3.81 13.08
C LEU A 45 -0.65 -3.35 13.13
N GLY A 46 -0.17 -2.86 14.28
CA GLY A 46 1.24 -2.52 14.49
C GLY A 46 2.19 -3.70 14.31
N HIS A 47 1.83 -4.88 14.84
CA HIS A 47 2.63 -6.10 14.62
C HIS A 47 2.64 -6.53 13.16
N ILE A 48 1.49 -6.47 12.48
CA ILE A 48 1.41 -6.81 11.06
C ILE A 48 2.22 -5.82 10.23
N ALA A 49 2.16 -4.52 10.56
CA ALA A 49 2.98 -3.50 9.93
C ALA A 49 4.48 -3.81 10.08
N GLN A 50 4.94 -4.24 11.26
CA GLN A 50 6.33 -4.64 11.48
C GLN A 50 6.75 -5.86 10.65
N VAL A 51 5.85 -6.83 10.46
CA VAL A 51 6.10 -7.99 9.59
C VAL A 51 6.24 -7.53 8.13
N LEU A 52 5.34 -6.66 7.66
CA LEU A 52 5.42 -6.10 6.30
C LEU A 52 6.68 -5.23 6.12
N ASP A 53 7.13 -4.53 7.15
CA ASP A 53 8.38 -3.74 7.14
C ASP A 53 9.62 -4.61 6.96
N ALA A 54 9.56 -5.86 7.43
CA ALA A 54 10.66 -6.82 7.34
C ALA A 54 10.69 -7.57 6.00
N LEU A 55 9.73 -7.32 5.09
CA LEU A 55 9.57 -8.00 3.81
C LEU A 55 9.58 -6.99 2.64
N PRO A 56 10.71 -6.31 2.39
CA PRO A 56 10.80 -5.37 1.28
C PRO A 56 10.66 -6.05 -0.10
N GLU A 57 10.94 -7.35 -0.21
CA GLU A 57 10.75 -8.07 -1.47
C GLU A 57 9.28 -8.06 -1.92
N ALA A 58 8.34 -8.11 -0.97
CA ALA A 58 6.89 -8.13 -1.26
C ALA A 58 6.40 -6.85 -1.93
N ALA A 59 6.88 -5.68 -1.48
CA ALA A 59 6.50 -4.46 -2.16
C ALA A 59 7.23 -4.27 -3.49
N GLU A 60 8.38 -4.91 -3.71
CA GLU A 60 9.02 -4.95 -5.03
C GLU A 60 8.24 -5.80 -6.02
N LEU A 61 7.71 -6.96 -5.61
CA LEU A 61 6.82 -7.76 -6.46
C LEU A 61 5.54 -7.00 -6.80
N VAL A 62 4.91 -6.37 -5.81
CA VAL A 62 3.75 -5.50 -6.03
C VAL A 62 4.11 -4.33 -6.96
N LEU A 63 5.31 -3.76 -6.87
CA LEU A 63 5.75 -2.73 -7.80
C LEU A 63 5.81 -3.24 -9.24
N LYS A 64 6.33 -4.45 -9.47
CA LYS A 64 6.39 -5.07 -10.81
C LYS A 64 5.00 -5.21 -11.42
N ASP A 65 4.04 -5.67 -10.63
CA ASP A 65 2.63 -5.79 -11.03
C ASP A 65 2.00 -4.43 -11.34
N LEU A 66 2.27 -3.42 -10.51
CA LEU A 66 1.76 -2.06 -10.68
C LEU A 66 2.37 -1.32 -11.88
N VAL A 67 3.55 -1.72 -12.33
CA VAL A 67 4.28 -1.18 -13.49
C VAL A 67 4.03 -2.02 -14.76
N GLY A 68 3.06 -2.94 -14.73
CA GLY A 68 2.79 -3.96 -15.75
C GLY A 68 2.94 -3.53 -17.23
N ALA A 69 3.12 -4.53 -18.09
CA ALA A 69 3.48 -4.37 -19.50
C ALA A 69 2.71 -3.25 -20.23
N GLY A 70 3.41 -2.16 -20.55
CA GLY A 70 2.88 -1.01 -21.30
C GLY A 70 2.68 0.27 -20.49
N VAL A 71 2.91 0.26 -19.17
CA VAL A 71 2.98 1.49 -18.36
C VAL A 71 4.43 1.97 -18.31
N ASP A 72 4.69 3.17 -18.80
CA ASP A 72 5.99 3.80 -18.64
C ASP A 72 6.17 4.22 -17.17
N PRO A 73 7.11 3.61 -16.43
CA PRO A 73 7.32 3.91 -15.03
C PRO A 73 7.81 5.33 -14.78
N HIS A 74 8.25 6.07 -15.81
CA HIS A 74 8.81 7.42 -15.69
C HIS A 74 7.79 8.54 -15.98
N THR A 75 6.56 8.22 -16.41
CA THR A 75 5.57 9.23 -16.83
C THR A 75 4.21 9.11 -16.12
N GLY A 76 3.53 10.24 -15.90
CA GLY A 76 2.19 10.34 -15.30
C GLY A 76 2.11 11.15 -13.98
N ARG A 77 1.27 10.71 -13.03
CA ARG A 77 1.16 11.30 -11.67
C ARG A 77 1.77 10.35 -10.63
N GLN A 78 2.44 10.89 -9.61
CA GLN A 78 2.83 10.11 -8.43
C GLN A 78 1.58 9.50 -7.78
N GLY A 79 1.43 8.19 -7.92
CA GLY A 79 0.37 7.40 -7.29
C GLY A 79 0.81 6.84 -5.94
N MET A 80 -0.04 5.99 -5.35
CA MET A 80 0.31 5.24 -4.14
C MET A 80 1.57 4.38 -4.38
N SER A 81 2.47 4.35 -3.39
CA SER A 81 3.63 3.46 -3.40
C SER A 81 3.21 1.99 -3.35
N ALA A 82 4.07 1.08 -3.79
CA ALA A 82 3.76 -0.35 -3.76
C ALA A 82 3.53 -0.84 -2.32
N GLU A 83 4.31 -0.32 -1.36
CA GLU A 83 4.13 -0.59 0.07
C GLU A 83 2.73 -0.17 0.57
N GLN A 84 2.27 1.03 0.19
CA GLN A 84 0.93 1.49 0.55
C GLN A 84 -0.15 0.60 -0.07
N VAL A 85 0.01 0.19 -1.34
CA VAL A 85 -0.94 -0.71 -2.01
C VAL A 85 -0.98 -2.08 -1.32
N LEU A 86 0.18 -2.65 -0.98
CA LEU A 86 0.28 -3.91 -0.25
C LEU A 86 -0.42 -3.85 1.10
N ARG A 87 -0.15 -2.81 1.90
CA ARG A 87 -0.79 -2.62 3.21
C ARG A 87 -2.30 -2.46 3.08
N VAL A 88 -2.77 -1.70 2.09
CA VAL A 88 -4.21 -1.52 1.86
C VAL A 88 -4.86 -2.82 1.39
N LEU A 89 -4.18 -3.63 0.58
CA LEU A 89 -4.64 -4.95 0.18
C LEU A 89 -4.80 -5.88 1.40
N VAL A 90 -3.78 -5.95 2.26
CA VAL A 90 -3.82 -6.74 3.50
C VAL A 90 -4.96 -6.26 4.41
N LEU A 91 -5.11 -4.95 4.59
CA LEU A 91 -6.21 -4.39 5.39
C LEU A 91 -7.58 -4.81 4.84
N LYS A 92 -7.75 -4.72 3.51
CA LYS A 92 -8.98 -5.11 2.84
C LYS A 92 -9.28 -6.60 3.07
N GLN A 93 -8.28 -7.48 2.92
CA GLN A 93 -8.44 -8.93 3.10
C GLN A 93 -8.75 -9.29 4.56
N MET A 94 -8.08 -8.65 5.51
CA MET A 94 -8.27 -8.93 6.95
C MET A 94 -9.65 -8.56 7.47
N GLN A 95 -10.23 -7.47 6.97
CA GLN A 95 -11.52 -6.94 7.44
C GLN A 95 -12.68 -7.25 6.49
N ASP A 96 -12.39 -7.94 5.39
CA ASP A 96 -13.34 -8.26 4.31
C ASP A 96 -14.12 -7.05 3.77
N PHE A 97 -13.45 -5.90 3.67
CA PHE A 97 -14.10 -4.66 3.23
C PHE A 97 -14.39 -4.66 1.72
N SER A 98 -15.54 -4.09 1.35
CA SER A 98 -15.79 -3.59 0.00
C SER A 98 -14.88 -2.39 -0.32
N TYR A 99 -14.81 -1.98 -1.59
CA TYR A 99 -13.98 -0.82 -1.96
C TYR A 99 -14.55 0.49 -1.42
N GLU A 100 -15.87 0.58 -1.30
CA GLU A 100 -16.62 1.68 -0.71
C GLU A 100 -16.34 1.81 0.79
N GLU A 101 -16.44 0.70 1.52
CA GLU A 101 -16.12 0.67 2.96
C GLU A 101 -14.66 0.98 3.21
N LEU A 102 -13.77 0.46 2.36
CA LEU A 102 -12.33 0.71 2.47
C LEU A 102 -12.00 2.20 2.28
N GLU A 103 -12.60 2.87 1.29
CA GLU A 103 -12.46 4.32 1.09
C GLU A 103 -12.95 5.09 2.33
N PHE A 104 -14.16 4.76 2.82
CA PHE A 104 -14.73 5.39 4.00
C PHE A 104 -13.84 5.21 5.24
N HIS A 105 -13.37 4.00 5.49
CA HIS A 105 -12.54 3.69 6.65
C HIS A 105 -11.14 4.32 6.58
N LEU A 106 -10.57 4.50 5.38
CA LEU A 106 -9.32 5.24 5.19
C LEU A 106 -9.50 6.76 5.31
N ALA A 107 -10.73 7.27 5.15
CA ALA A 107 -11.06 8.67 5.41
C ALA A 107 -11.29 8.94 6.91
N ASP A 108 -11.93 8.01 7.62
CA ASP A 108 -12.37 8.21 9.01
C ASP A 108 -11.33 7.75 10.05
N SER A 109 -10.69 6.59 9.86
CA SER A 109 -9.85 5.98 10.89
C SER A 109 -8.38 6.36 10.78
N ALA A 110 -7.91 7.14 11.75
CA ALA A 110 -6.49 7.46 11.93
C ALA A 110 -5.60 6.20 12.04
N THR A 111 -6.09 5.13 12.67
CA THR A 111 -5.33 3.89 12.85
C THR A 111 -5.12 3.16 11.53
N TYR A 112 -6.15 3.10 10.68
CA TYR A 112 -6.02 2.47 9.36
C TYR A 112 -5.13 3.29 8.44
N ARG A 113 -5.24 4.62 8.49
CA ARG A 113 -4.32 5.51 7.75
C ARG A 113 -2.87 5.30 8.17
N ALA A 114 -2.61 5.21 9.47
CA ALA A 114 -1.27 4.94 10.00
C ALA A 114 -0.76 3.56 9.56
N PHE A 115 -1.59 2.53 9.63
CA PHE A 115 -1.25 1.19 9.14
C PHE A 115 -0.91 1.18 7.66
N CYS A 116 -1.65 1.90 6.84
CA CYS A 116 -1.43 1.99 5.39
C CYS A 116 -0.28 2.93 5.00
N GLY A 117 0.35 3.63 5.95
CA GLY A 117 1.42 4.59 5.65
C GLY A 117 0.93 5.83 4.89
N LEU A 118 -0.33 6.22 5.08
CA LEU A 118 -0.90 7.44 4.51
C LEU A 118 -0.59 8.62 5.44
N GLY A 119 0.03 9.67 4.91
CA GLY A 119 0.42 10.83 5.68
C GLY A 119 -0.78 11.58 6.26
N VAL A 120 -0.55 12.31 7.35
CA VAL A 120 -1.57 13.16 7.99
C VAL A 120 -2.09 14.26 7.08
N ALA A 121 -1.25 14.75 6.15
CA ALA A 121 -1.60 15.80 5.19
C ALA A 121 -2.08 15.26 3.83
N ASP A 122 -2.00 13.94 3.62
CA ASP A 122 -2.34 13.34 2.35
C ASP A 122 -3.86 13.19 2.22
N ALA A 123 -4.40 13.51 1.05
CA ALA A 123 -5.77 13.14 0.74
C ALA A 123 -5.93 11.61 0.76
N GLY A 124 -7.04 11.11 1.31
CA GLY A 124 -7.36 9.69 1.25
C GLY A 124 -7.50 9.20 -0.21
N PRO A 125 -7.08 7.97 -0.53
CA PRO A 125 -7.23 7.42 -1.87
C PRO A 125 -8.71 7.20 -2.19
N SER A 126 -9.12 7.55 -3.42
CA SER A 126 -10.49 7.31 -3.86
C SER A 126 -10.78 5.82 -4.07
N LYS A 127 -12.05 5.41 -4.01
CA LYS A 127 -12.49 4.05 -4.37
C LYS A 127 -11.90 3.57 -5.69
N SER A 128 -11.97 4.39 -6.74
CA SER A 128 -11.46 4.04 -8.07
C SER A 128 -9.95 3.84 -8.09
N THR A 129 -9.20 4.61 -7.28
CA THR A 129 -7.75 4.46 -7.11
C THR A 129 -7.43 3.16 -6.40
N LEU A 130 -8.14 2.87 -5.30
CA LEU A 130 -8.02 1.63 -4.54
C LEU A 130 -8.29 0.41 -5.40
N GLN A 131 -9.42 0.40 -6.11
CA GLN A 131 -9.82 -0.71 -6.97
C GLN A 131 -8.84 -0.94 -8.12
N ARG A 132 -8.35 0.14 -8.77
CA ARG A 132 -7.36 0.02 -9.85
C ARG A 132 -6.06 -0.60 -9.35
N ASN A 133 -5.54 -0.12 -8.22
CA ASN A 133 -4.27 -0.60 -7.69
C ASN A 133 -4.35 -2.03 -7.17
N ILE A 134 -5.43 -2.37 -6.45
CA ILE A 134 -5.62 -3.72 -5.90
C ILE A 134 -5.82 -4.75 -7.02
N LYS A 135 -6.60 -4.42 -8.07
CA LYS A 135 -6.79 -5.32 -9.21
C LYS A 135 -5.54 -5.54 -10.06
N ALA A 136 -4.57 -4.63 -9.99
CA ALA A 136 -3.32 -4.77 -10.72
C ALA A 136 -2.38 -5.78 -10.06
N VAL A 137 -2.56 -6.07 -8.76
CA VAL A 137 -1.79 -7.09 -8.05
C VAL A 137 -2.27 -8.46 -8.49
N SER A 138 -1.37 -9.25 -9.05
CA SER A 138 -1.64 -10.61 -9.52
C SER A 138 -1.75 -11.59 -8.36
N GLU A 139 -2.54 -12.66 -8.56
CA GLU A 139 -2.62 -13.77 -7.60
C GLU A 139 -1.26 -14.47 -7.45
N GLN A 140 -0.46 -14.52 -8.53
CA GLN A 140 0.89 -15.10 -8.53
C GLN A 140 1.84 -14.37 -7.57
N THR A 141 1.80 -13.04 -7.54
CA THR A 141 2.60 -12.23 -6.59
C THR A 141 2.22 -12.49 -5.13
N LEU A 142 0.96 -12.81 -4.87
CA LEU A 142 0.49 -13.16 -3.51
C LEU A 142 0.92 -14.57 -3.09
N GLU A 143 1.11 -15.48 -4.05
CA GLU A 143 1.56 -16.85 -3.80
C GLU A 143 3.08 -16.99 -3.73
N GLU A 144 3.85 -16.19 -4.49
CA GLU A 144 5.32 -16.23 -4.48
C GLU A 144 5.92 -15.77 -3.14
N ASP A 145 5.31 -14.76 -2.50
CA ASP A 145 5.79 -14.18 -1.23
C ASP A 145 4.99 -14.63 0.01
N ALA A 146 3.96 -15.46 -0.17
CA ALA A 146 3.44 -16.21 0.95
C ALA A 146 4.60 -17.06 1.49
N PRO A 147 5.05 -16.89 2.75
CA PRO A 147 5.95 -17.88 3.32
C PRO A 147 5.26 -19.23 3.09
N ARG A 148 6.00 -20.19 2.53
CA ARG A 148 5.61 -21.61 2.51
C ARG A 148 5.54 -22.10 3.96
N CYS A 149 4.64 -21.53 4.74
CA CYS A 149 4.16 -22.05 5.99
C CYS A 149 3.14 -23.10 5.59
N THR A 150 3.64 -24.17 4.96
CA THR A 150 3.02 -25.47 5.10
C THR A 150 3.02 -25.72 6.60
N TYR A 151 1.91 -25.39 7.24
CA TYR A 151 1.60 -25.90 8.55
C TYR A 151 1.66 -27.42 8.40
N SER A 152 2.76 -28.01 8.84
CA SER A 152 2.89 -29.45 8.95
C SER A 152 1.84 -29.89 9.97
N ALA A 153 0.68 -30.28 9.48
CA ALA A 153 -0.26 -31.12 10.20
C ALA A 153 0.46 -32.45 10.48
N GLY A 154 1.23 -32.51 11.57
CA GLY A 154 2.12 -33.64 11.82
C GLY A 154 2.89 -33.61 13.14
N HIS A 155 2.37 -33.02 14.22
CA HIS A 155 2.95 -33.29 15.55
C HIS A 155 2.05 -33.03 16.76
N LEU A 156 0.85 -33.63 16.79
CA LEU A 156 0.07 -33.79 18.03
C LEU A 156 -0.47 -35.23 18.19
N ALA A 157 0.41 -36.21 17.99
CA ALA A 157 0.15 -37.59 18.40
C ALA A 157 1.43 -38.20 18.98
N GLN A 158 1.73 -37.87 20.24
CA GLN A 158 2.52 -38.70 21.17
C GLN A 158 2.51 -38.04 22.55
N GLY A 159 1.69 -38.59 23.44
CA GLY A 159 1.57 -38.11 24.82
C GLY A 159 0.43 -38.77 25.61
N ALA A 160 0.06 -40.01 25.29
CA ALA A 160 -0.75 -40.86 26.15
C ALA A 160 0.09 -42.09 26.47
N GLY A 161 0.70 -42.12 27.66
CA GLY A 161 1.49 -43.26 28.11
C GLY A 161 2.50 -42.95 29.20
N ARG A 162 2.04 -42.59 30.40
CA ARG A 162 2.31 -43.33 31.66
C ARG A 162 1.64 -42.66 32.84
#